data_AF-A0AAD8BVK7-F1
#
_entry.id   AF-A0AAD8BVK7-F1
#
_cell.length_a   1.000
_cell.length_b   1.000
_cell.length_c   1.000
_cell.angle_alpha   90.00
_cell.angle_beta   90.00
_cell.angle_gamma   90.00
#
_symmetry.space_group_name_H-M   'P 1'
#
loop_
_entity.id
_entity.type
_entity.pdbx_description
1 polymer ?
#
loop_
_entity_poly.entity_id
_entity_poly.type
_entity_poly.pdbx_seq_one_letter_code
_entity_poly.pdbx_strand_id
1 'polypeptide(L)'
;MDFTTLGLISFTSLLVYPYYRFFKKTLNVPPCPVRPLPIVGHLLTLKADQRPQFKQWQEQCGDIFSIYLGSKLLVVINDFDLIKETFVKRADDFSDRPIIFIDESSCFYFWPTLEGTEKCGAIYKFGFGKNILAERIQEEVSHYLDHLKDHGGKPVDIQRITTESTANIICAILVGKRFDYNDPTFRRLLTEIEILFSSNNQAAVITFFPFLKYLPGHQKLVQNVKSILNIEQGFIVKSKDKDPDENFIASYVAERDFRIASGETTTMDEMNLFDI
;
A
#
# COMPACT_ATOMS: atom_id res chain seq x y z
N MET A 1 -54.75 -19.77 4.26
CA MET A 1 -53.33 -19.46 4.43
C MET A 1 -52.94 -19.90 5.81
N ASP A 2 -52.03 -20.87 5.92
CA ASP A 2 -51.64 -21.42 7.21
C ASP A 2 -50.84 -20.39 8.01
N PHE A 3 -50.93 -20.41 9.34
CA PHE A 3 -50.17 -19.50 10.21
C PHE A 3 -48.66 -19.53 9.94
N THR A 4 -48.15 -20.67 9.47
CA THR A 4 -46.77 -20.85 9.00
C THR A 4 -46.46 -20.01 7.75
N THR A 5 -47.37 -19.96 6.78
CA THR A 5 -47.22 -19.16 5.55
C THR A 5 -47.25 -17.65 5.85
N LEU A 6 -48.12 -17.20 6.75
CA LEU A 6 -48.17 -15.81 7.19
C LEU A 6 -46.92 -15.41 8.00
N GLY A 7 -46.42 -16.32 8.84
CA GLY A 7 -45.16 -16.13 9.56
C GLY A 7 -43.96 -15.98 8.62
N LEU A 8 -43.86 -16.82 7.59
CA LEU A 8 -42.81 -16.72 6.56
C LEU A 8 -42.89 -15.42 5.75
N ILE A 9 -44.07 -15.00 5.32
CA ILE A 9 -44.25 -13.74 4.57
C ILE A 9 -43.91 -12.53 5.44
N SER A 10 -44.32 -12.54 6.71
CA SER A 10 -43.99 -11.46 7.65
C SER A 10 -42.48 -11.39 7.88
N PHE A 11 -41.82 -12.51 8.15
CA PHE A 11 -40.37 -12.57 8.37
C PHE A 11 -39.57 -12.13 7.15
N THR A 12 -39.93 -12.61 5.95
CA THR A 12 -39.29 -12.19 4.69
C THR A 12 -39.50 -10.71 4.42
N SER A 13 -40.69 -10.17 4.63
CA SER A 13 -40.97 -8.73 4.49
C SER A 13 -40.16 -7.89 5.49
N LEU A 14 -39.99 -8.38 6.71
CA LEU A 14 -39.21 -7.74 7.77
C LEU A 14 -37.70 -7.73 7.46
N LEU A 15 -37.20 -8.68 6.67
CA LEU A 15 -35.82 -8.68 6.16
C LEU A 15 -35.66 -7.84 4.88
N VAL A 16 -36.63 -7.91 3.96
CA VAL A 16 -36.57 -7.24 2.65
C VAL A 16 -36.85 -5.73 2.77
N TYR A 17 -37.71 -5.30 3.68
CA TYR A 17 -38.05 -3.89 3.87
C TYR A 17 -36.87 -3.02 4.35
N PRO A 18 -36.11 -3.38 5.42
CA PRO A 18 -34.92 -2.63 5.80
C PRO A 18 -33.83 -2.72 4.73
N TYR A 19 -33.69 -3.83 4.03
CA TYR A 19 -32.81 -3.95 2.86
C TYR A 19 -33.21 -2.93 1.77
N TYR A 20 -34.48 -2.88 1.37
CA TYR A 20 -34.99 -1.91 0.40
C TYR A 20 -34.82 -0.46 0.87
N ARG A 21 -35.09 -0.16 2.16
CA ARG A 21 -34.96 1.18 2.74
C ARG A 21 -33.50 1.63 2.87
N PHE A 22 -32.58 0.74 3.22
CA PHE A 22 -31.15 1.00 3.26
C PHE A 22 -30.62 1.39 1.88
N PHE A 23 -31.04 0.68 0.83
CA PHE A 23 -30.61 0.96 -0.55
C PHE A 23 -31.35 2.12 -1.23
N LYS A 24 -32.59 2.43 -0.83
CA LYS A 24 -33.31 3.61 -1.33
C LYS A 24 -32.80 4.93 -0.73
N LYS A 25 -31.97 4.88 0.32
CA LYS A 25 -31.42 6.05 1.02
C LYS A 25 -30.14 6.61 0.40
N THR A 26 -29.96 6.48 -0.92
CA THR A 26 -28.79 6.99 -1.66
C THR A 26 -29.16 8.28 -2.39
N LEU A 27 -29.20 9.39 -1.64
CA LEU A 27 -29.15 10.72 -2.27
C LEU A 27 -27.69 10.98 -2.68
N ASN A 28 -27.48 11.21 -3.98
CA ASN A 28 -26.23 11.65 -4.62
C ASN A 28 -25.04 10.65 -4.63
N VAL A 29 -25.28 9.35 -4.75
CA VAL A 29 -24.21 8.35 -4.95
C VAL A 29 -24.16 7.91 -6.42
N PRO A 30 -22.97 7.70 -7.02
CA PRO A 30 -22.86 7.18 -8.39
C PRO A 30 -23.55 5.81 -8.58
N PRO A 31 -23.93 5.44 -9.82
CA PRO A 31 -24.59 4.18 -10.12
C PRO A 31 -23.80 2.95 -9.62
N CYS A 32 -24.50 1.88 -9.21
CA CYS A 32 -23.86 0.59 -8.92
C CYS A 32 -24.02 -0.37 -10.10
N PRO A 33 -22.98 -1.14 -10.48
CA PRO A 33 -23.04 -2.07 -11.60
C PRO A 33 -23.93 -3.27 -11.34
N VAL A 34 -23.95 -3.75 -10.11
CA VAL A 34 -24.82 -4.83 -9.66
C VAL A 34 -25.38 -4.49 -8.29
N ARG A 35 -26.45 -5.17 -7.91
CA ARG A 35 -27.04 -4.97 -6.58
C ARG A 35 -26.10 -5.59 -5.52
N PRO A 36 -25.61 -4.82 -4.54
CA PRO A 36 -24.77 -5.37 -3.48
C PRO A 36 -25.55 -6.36 -2.61
N LEU A 37 -24.84 -7.40 -2.19
CA LEU A 37 -25.34 -8.35 -1.20
C LEU A 37 -25.38 -7.70 0.19
N PRO A 38 -26.33 -8.08 1.06
CA PRO A 38 -26.37 -7.58 2.43
C PRO A 38 -25.07 -7.95 3.15
N ILE A 39 -24.57 -7.03 3.98
CA ILE A 39 -23.36 -7.16 4.82
C ILE A 39 -22.04 -7.20 4.02
N VAL A 40 -21.95 -8.01 2.96
CA VAL A 40 -20.71 -8.26 2.22
C VAL A 40 -20.50 -7.35 1.00
N GLY A 41 -21.55 -6.70 0.51
CA GLY A 41 -21.48 -5.84 -0.67
C GLY A 41 -21.17 -6.64 -1.94
N HIS A 42 -20.11 -6.26 -2.63
CA HIS A 42 -19.63 -6.82 -3.90
C HIS A 42 -18.47 -7.78 -3.72
N LEU A 43 -18.02 -8.06 -2.48
CA LEU A 43 -16.84 -8.89 -2.24
C LEU A 43 -16.94 -10.28 -2.87
N LEU A 44 -18.13 -10.90 -2.84
CA LEU A 44 -18.36 -12.21 -3.45
C LEU A 44 -18.57 -12.15 -4.97
N THR A 45 -18.79 -10.95 -5.52
CA THR A 45 -18.96 -10.72 -6.96
C THR A 45 -17.64 -10.32 -7.63
N LEU A 46 -16.69 -9.79 -6.86
CA LEU A 46 -15.36 -9.44 -7.36
C LEU A 46 -14.61 -10.69 -7.82
N LYS A 47 -14.06 -10.61 -9.03
CA LYS A 47 -13.16 -11.62 -9.59
C LYS A 47 -11.74 -11.40 -9.06
N ALA A 48 -10.93 -12.46 -9.12
CA ALA A 48 -9.51 -12.37 -8.75
C ALA A 48 -8.75 -11.33 -9.59
N ASP A 49 -9.00 -11.28 -10.92
CA ASP A 49 -8.57 -10.16 -11.75
C ASP A 49 -9.72 -9.16 -11.92
N GLN A 50 -9.58 -8.01 -11.26
CA GLN A 50 -10.58 -6.96 -11.21
C GLN A 50 -10.56 -6.07 -12.45
N ARG A 51 -9.44 -6.02 -13.21
CA ARG A 51 -9.27 -5.05 -14.31
C ARG A 51 -10.28 -5.26 -15.43
N PRO A 52 -10.49 -6.50 -15.96
CA PRO A 52 -11.51 -6.73 -16.98
C PRO A 52 -12.93 -6.50 -16.44
N GLN A 53 -13.16 -6.81 -15.16
CA GLN A 53 -14.46 -6.62 -14.52
C GLN A 53 -14.82 -5.14 -14.37
N PHE A 54 -13.88 -4.30 -13.94
CA PHE A 54 -14.10 -2.86 -13.81
C PHE A 54 -14.34 -2.20 -15.16
N LYS A 55 -13.64 -2.66 -16.21
CA LYS A 55 -13.93 -2.23 -17.58
C LYS A 55 -15.37 -2.59 -18.00
N GLN A 56 -15.81 -3.82 -17.72
CA GLN A 56 -17.20 -4.23 -17.99
C GLN A 56 -18.21 -3.38 -17.21
N TRP A 57 -17.91 -3.03 -15.95
CA TRP A 57 -18.76 -2.18 -15.13
C TRP A 57 -18.77 -0.73 -15.58
N GLN A 58 -17.64 -0.21 -16.07
CA GLN A 58 -17.57 1.09 -16.74
C GLN A 58 -18.51 1.14 -17.95
N GLU A 59 -18.49 0.10 -18.79
CA GLU A 59 -19.39 0.00 -19.96
C GLU A 59 -20.88 -0.03 -19.57
N GLN A 60 -21.21 -0.49 -18.35
CA GLN A 60 -22.58 -0.59 -17.85
C GLN A 60 -23.06 0.67 -17.11
N CYS A 61 -22.18 1.32 -16.34
CA CYS A 61 -22.53 2.41 -15.43
C CYS A 61 -21.99 3.78 -15.84
N GLY A 62 -21.08 3.83 -16.81
CA GLY A 62 -20.32 5.02 -17.17
C GLY A 62 -19.00 5.14 -16.40
N ASP A 63 -18.34 6.27 -16.57
CA ASP A 63 -16.96 6.49 -16.09
C ASP A 63 -16.82 6.58 -14.57
N ILE A 64 -17.92 6.91 -13.87
CA ILE A 64 -18.00 6.93 -12.41
C ILE A 64 -19.06 5.94 -11.96
N PHE A 65 -18.66 4.95 -11.17
CA PHE A 65 -19.58 4.03 -10.53
C PHE A 65 -19.18 3.73 -9.10
N SER A 66 -20.11 3.20 -8.32
CA SER A 66 -19.88 2.87 -6.93
C SER A 66 -19.99 1.36 -6.67
N ILE A 67 -19.12 0.87 -5.78
CA ILE A 67 -19.15 -0.49 -5.28
C ILE A 67 -19.10 -0.47 -3.75
N TYR A 68 -19.61 -1.53 -3.14
CA TYR A 68 -19.56 -1.73 -1.70
C TYR A 68 -18.62 -2.89 -1.38
N LEU A 69 -17.66 -2.69 -0.50
CA LEU A 69 -16.83 -3.76 0.05
C LEU A 69 -17.12 -3.86 1.55
N GLY A 70 -17.84 -4.90 1.96
CA GLY A 70 -18.45 -4.96 3.28
C GLY A 70 -19.43 -3.80 3.48
N SER A 71 -19.18 -2.98 4.51
CA SER A 71 -19.94 -1.76 4.81
C SER A 71 -19.37 -0.48 4.18
N LYS A 72 -18.23 -0.56 3.48
CA LYS A 72 -17.55 0.61 2.90
C LYS A 72 -18.01 0.86 1.48
N LEU A 73 -18.39 2.11 1.18
CA LEU A 73 -18.67 2.61 -0.16
C LEU A 73 -17.36 3.02 -0.82
N LEU A 74 -17.09 2.49 -2.01
CA LEU A 74 -15.97 2.88 -2.87
C LEU A 74 -16.54 3.49 -4.15
N VAL A 75 -15.91 4.56 -4.61
CA VAL A 75 -16.21 5.19 -5.90
C VAL A 75 -15.04 4.90 -6.84
N VAL A 76 -15.34 4.35 -8.01
CA VAL A 76 -14.37 4.03 -9.04
C VAL A 76 -14.48 5.08 -10.15
N ILE A 77 -13.34 5.66 -10.53
CA ILE A 77 -13.22 6.66 -11.60
C ILE A 77 -12.37 6.06 -12.71
N ASN A 78 -12.90 6.06 -13.94
CA ASN A 78 -12.25 5.40 -15.10
C ASN A 78 -11.92 6.35 -16.25
N ASP A 79 -12.37 7.61 -16.19
CA ASP A 79 -12.05 8.63 -17.19
C ASP A 79 -10.82 9.45 -16.81
N PHE A 80 -10.01 9.80 -17.81
CA PHE A 80 -8.77 10.53 -17.63
C PHE A 80 -9.00 11.96 -17.12
N ASP A 81 -9.97 12.69 -17.68
CA ASP A 81 -10.21 14.08 -17.29
C ASP A 81 -10.73 14.15 -15.85
N LEU A 82 -11.59 13.19 -15.46
CA LEU A 82 -12.04 13.03 -14.09
C LEU A 82 -10.89 12.65 -13.13
N ILE A 83 -10.03 11.70 -13.49
CA ILE A 83 -8.83 11.36 -12.70
C ILE A 83 -7.95 12.60 -12.50
N LYS A 84 -7.74 13.38 -13.56
CA LYS A 84 -6.96 14.62 -13.49
C LYS A 84 -7.65 15.69 -12.63
N GLU A 85 -8.96 15.81 -12.71
CA GLU A 85 -9.70 16.72 -11.85
C GLU A 85 -9.58 16.32 -10.37
N THR A 86 -9.79 15.05 -10.05
CA THR A 86 -9.73 14.50 -8.70
C THR A 86 -8.34 14.58 -8.09
N PHE A 87 -7.31 14.04 -8.76
CA PHE A 87 -5.98 13.88 -8.18
C PHE A 87 -5.04 15.06 -8.43
N VAL A 88 -5.38 16.00 -9.32
CA VAL A 88 -4.53 17.18 -9.60
C VAL A 88 -5.23 18.48 -9.26
N LYS A 89 -6.42 18.74 -9.82
CA LYS A 89 -7.10 20.03 -9.60
C LYS A 89 -7.71 20.14 -8.21
N ARG A 90 -8.13 19.02 -7.64
CA ARG A 90 -8.78 18.91 -6.33
C ARG A 90 -7.98 18.01 -5.39
N ALA A 91 -6.65 18.00 -5.53
CA ALA A 91 -5.78 17.11 -4.76
C ALA A 91 -6.04 17.23 -3.25
N ASP A 92 -6.24 18.42 -2.72
CA ASP A 92 -6.52 18.65 -1.29
C ASP A 92 -7.78 17.91 -0.79
N ASP A 93 -8.79 17.73 -1.64
CA ASP A 93 -10.04 17.03 -1.30
C ASP A 93 -9.88 15.50 -1.32
N PHE A 94 -8.93 14.96 -2.10
CA PHE A 94 -8.80 13.53 -2.41
C PHE A 94 -7.44 12.93 -2.03
N SER A 95 -6.59 13.68 -1.33
CA SER A 95 -5.26 13.23 -0.90
C SER A 95 -5.28 12.38 0.37
N ASP A 96 -6.42 12.25 1.05
CA ASP A 96 -6.53 11.40 2.24
C ASP A 96 -6.33 9.91 1.91
N ARG A 97 -5.95 9.11 2.90
CA ARG A 97 -5.65 7.68 2.76
C ARG A 97 -6.56 6.84 3.65
N PRO A 98 -7.21 5.80 3.11
CA PRO A 98 -8.01 4.92 3.93
C PRO A 98 -7.12 4.13 4.91
N ILE A 99 -7.47 4.20 6.19
CA ILE A 99 -6.81 3.45 7.26
C ILE A 99 -7.08 1.95 7.08
N ILE A 100 -6.02 1.16 6.90
CA ILE A 100 -6.07 -0.31 6.86
C ILE A 100 -5.66 -0.83 8.23
N PHE A 101 -6.63 -1.40 8.95
CA PHE A 101 -6.37 -1.99 10.26
C PHE A 101 -5.79 -3.39 10.11
N ILE A 102 -4.58 -3.60 10.63
CA ILE A 102 -3.97 -4.93 10.76
C ILE A 102 -4.12 -5.44 12.21
N ASP A 103 -4.01 -4.56 13.21
CA ASP A 103 -4.27 -4.83 14.64
C ASP A 103 -4.65 -3.54 15.41
N GLU A 104 -5.12 -3.65 16.67
CA GLU A 104 -5.42 -2.52 17.58
C GLU A 104 -4.22 -1.58 17.80
N SER A 105 -3.01 -2.09 17.61
CA SER A 105 -1.75 -1.36 17.78
C SER A 105 -1.00 -1.11 16.47
N SER A 106 -1.52 -1.57 15.33
CA SER A 106 -0.80 -1.52 14.04
C SER A 106 -1.76 -1.10 12.93
N CYS A 107 -1.69 0.18 12.60
CA CYS A 107 -2.22 0.72 11.36
C CYS A 107 -1.13 0.58 10.29
N PHE A 108 -1.47 0.02 9.14
CA PHE A 108 -0.62 0.10 7.98
C PHE A 108 -1.24 1.14 7.05
N TYR A 109 -0.57 2.27 6.90
CA TYR A 109 -0.89 3.15 5.80
C TYR A 109 -0.34 2.48 4.56
N PHE A 110 -1.24 1.99 3.68
CA PHE A 110 -0.79 1.38 2.43
C PHE A 110 0.10 2.32 1.65
N TRP A 111 -0.08 3.63 1.82
CA TRP A 111 0.84 4.69 1.42
C TRP A 111 1.03 5.69 2.54
N PRO A 112 2.26 6.14 2.79
CA PRO A 112 2.50 7.18 3.78
C PRO A 112 1.68 8.43 3.50
N THR A 113 1.27 9.09 4.58
CA THR A 113 0.83 10.47 4.49
C THR A 113 2.06 11.28 4.10
N LEU A 114 2.20 11.59 2.81
CA LEU A 114 3.35 12.34 2.27
C LEU A 114 3.41 13.80 2.76
N GLU A 115 2.56 14.19 3.73
CA GLU A 115 2.43 15.52 4.30
C GLU A 115 3.74 15.95 4.96
N GLY A 116 4.60 16.62 4.18
CA GLY A 116 5.94 17.01 4.61
C GLY A 116 7.09 16.51 3.75
N THR A 117 6.92 15.35 3.12
CA THR A 117 7.96 14.71 2.30
C THR A 117 8.17 15.45 0.98
N GLU A 118 7.15 16.18 0.50
CA GLU A 118 7.19 16.99 -0.74
C GLU A 118 8.27 18.08 -0.72
N LYS A 119 8.71 18.47 0.47
CA LYS A 119 9.78 19.46 0.68
C LYS A 119 11.07 18.84 1.19
N CYS A 120 11.25 17.52 1.14
CA CYS A 120 12.49 16.90 1.61
C CYS A 120 13.60 17.07 0.55
N GLY A 121 14.57 17.92 0.84
CA GLY A 121 15.75 18.12 -0.01
C GLY A 121 16.57 16.84 -0.21
N ALA A 122 16.50 15.89 0.73
CA ALA A 122 17.13 14.58 0.57
C ALA A 122 16.57 13.79 -0.63
N ILE A 123 15.25 13.86 -0.91
CA ILE A 123 14.65 13.16 -2.07
C ILE A 123 15.21 13.73 -3.37
N TYR A 124 15.30 15.05 -3.46
CA TYR A 124 15.90 15.71 -4.61
C TYR A 124 17.38 15.35 -4.74
N LYS A 125 18.16 15.41 -3.66
CA LYS A 125 19.61 15.14 -3.66
C LYS A 125 19.96 13.73 -4.16
N PHE A 126 19.26 12.72 -3.65
CA PHE A 126 19.56 11.32 -3.95
C PHE A 126 18.76 10.74 -5.12
N GLY A 127 17.62 11.34 -5.47
CA GLY A 127 16.75 10.89 -6.56
C GLY A 127 16.94 11.62 -7.90
N PHE A 128 16.98 12.97 -7.89
CA PHE A 128 16.80 13.77 -9.11
C PHE A 128 17.85 14.88 -9.35
N GLY A 129 18.70 15.18 -8.35
CA GLY A 129 19.57 16.35 -8.35
C GLY A 129 21.03 16.08 -8.69
N LYS A 130 21.50 14.82 -8.57
CA LYS A 130 22.89 14.40 -8.85
C LYS A 130 22.90 13.07 -9.61
N ASN A 131 24.04 12.73 -10.22
CA ASN A 131 24.26 11.43 -10.88
C ASN A 131 24.33 10.22 -9.91
N ILE A 132 24.05 10.40 -8.61
CA ILE A 132 24.17 9.35 -7.59
C ILE A 132 23.34 8.12 -7.98
N LEU A 133 22.06 8.29 -8.36
CA LEU A 133 21.21 7.18 -8.77
C LEU A 133 21.81 6.43 -9.97
N ALA A 134 22.30 7.16 -10.98
CA ALA A 134 22.91 6.57 -12.17
C ALA A 134 24.21 5.80 -11.84
N GLU A 135 25.05 6.35 -10.95
CA GLU A 135 26.26 5.69 -10.46
C GLU A 135 25.91 4.40 -9.71
N ARG A 136 24.92 4.43 -8.80
CA ARG A 136 24.46 3.22 -8.09
C ARG A 136 23.90 2.16 -9.01
N ILE A 137 23.15 2.57 -10.05
CA ILE A 137 22.65 1.65 -11.07
C ILE A 137 23.83 1.02 -11.82
N GLN A 138 24.80 1.81 -12.25
CA GLN A 138 25.94 1.31 -13.02
C GLN A 138 26.83 0.34 -12.20
N GLU A 139 27.04 0.64 -10.92
CA GLU A 139 27.70 -0.25 -9.97
C GLU A 139 26.93 -1.57 -9.84
N GLU A 140 25.62 -1.50 -9.60
CA GLU A 140 24.79 -2.69 -9.40
C GLU A 140 24.66 -3.55 -10.67
N VAL A 141 24.62 -2.94 -11.86
CA VAL A 141 24.62 -3.69 -13.14
C VAL A 141 25.85 -4.58 -13.25
N SER A 142 27.01 -4.10 -12.79
CA SER A 142 28.24 -4.89 -12.81
C SER A 142 28.11 -6.13 -11.90
N HIS A 143 27.60 -5.93 -10.68
CA HIS A 143 27.34 -7.03 -9.74
C HIS A 143 26.26 -8.00 -10.22
N TYR A 144 25.22 -7.50 -10.86
CA TYR A 144 24.14 -8.30 -11.44
C TYR A 144 24.69 -9.25 -12.52
N LEU A 145 25.51 -8.71 -13.43
CA LEU A 145 26.12 -9.50 -14.50
C LEU A 145 27.10 -10.54 -13.97
N ASP A 146 27.88 -10.21 -12.96
CA ASP A 146 28.81 -11.15 -12.34
C ASP A 146 28.05 -12.26 -11.59
N HIS A 147 26.99 -11.90 -10.86
CA HIS A 147 26.13 -12.89 -10.21
C HIS A 147 25.47 -13.84 -11.21
N LEU A 148 25.04 -13.35 -12.38
CA LEU A 148 24.52 -14.21 -13.45
C LEU A 148 25.58 -15.15 -14.03
N LYS A 149 26.81 -14.66 -14.23
CA LYS A 149 27.93 -15.50 -14.74
C LYS A 149 28.26 -16.63 -13.78
N ASP A 150 28.22 -16.37 -12.47
CA ASP A 150 28.51 -17.36 -11.42
C ASP A 150 27.59 -18.58 -11.45
N HIS A 151 26.41 -18.46 -12.05
CA HIS A 151 25.49 -19.59 -12.22
C HIS A 151 25.90 -20.58 -13.33
N GLY A 152 26.93 -20.26 -14.13
CA GLY A 152 27.56 -21.19 -15.07
C GLY A 152 26.62 -21.76 -16.13
N GLY A 153 25.66 -20.96 -16.60
CA GLY A 153 24.69 -21.36 -17.63
C GLY A 153 23.54 -22.25 -17.12
N LYS A 154 23.43 -22.48 -15.81
CA LYS A 154 22.28 -23.17 -15.22
C LYS A 154 21.03 -22.29 -15.31
N PRO A 155 19.82 -22.89 -15.39
CA PRO A 155 18.58 -22.14 -15.26
C PRO A 155 18.54 -21.37 -13.93
N VAL A 156 18.15 -20.09 -14.01
CA VAL A 156 18.03 -19.19 -12.87
C VAL A 156 16.70 -18.48 -12.88
N ASP A 157 16.24 -18.06 -11.70
CA ASP A 157 15.10 -17.17 -11.57
C ASP A 157 15.55 -15.71 -11.76
N ILE A 158 15.38 -15.21 -12.98
CA ILE A 158 15.72 -13.82 -13.33
C ILE A 158 14.86 -12.82 -12.54
N GLN A 159 13.59 -13.15 -12.25
CA GLN A 159 12.71 -12.26 -11.49
C GLN A 159 13.28 -12.06 -10.08
N ARG A 160 13.72 -13.15 -9.43
CA ARG A 160 14.34 -13.08 -8.10
C ARG A 160 15.61 -12.22 -8.12
N ILE A 161 16.54 -12.50 -9.05
CA ILE A 161 17.82 -11.77 -9.13
C ILE A 161 17.59 -10.28 -9.42
N THR A 162 16.68 -9.96 -10.35
CA THR A 162 16.33 -8.56 -10.67
C THR A 162 15.67 -7.85 -9.50
N THR A 163 14.82 -8.55 -8.73
CA THR A 163 14.21 -8.00 -7.51
C THR A 163 15.28 -7.68 -6.45
N GLU A 164 16.18 -8.62 -6.18
CA GLU A 164 17.29 -8.44 -5.23
C GLU A 164 18.22 -7.29 -5.67
N SER A 165 18.49 -7.20 -6.97
CA SER A 165 19.33 -6.14 -7.53
C SER A 165 18.69 -4.75 -7.47
N THR A 166 17.41 -4.65 -7.82
CA THR A 166 16.66 -3.39 -7.71
C THR A 166 16.57 -2.93 -6.27
N ALA A 167 16.31 -3.85 -5.34
CA ALA A 167 16.31 -3.55 -3.92
C ALA A 167 17.69 -3.08 -3.41
N ASN A 168 18.78 -3.63 -3.94
CA ASN A 168 20.13 -3.17 -3.62
C ASN A 168 20.40 -1.73 -4.06
N ILE A 169 19.88 -1.29 -5.21
CA ILE A 169 19.96 0.11 -5.65
C ILE A 169 19.24 1.02 -4.64
N ILE A 170 18.03 0.63 -4.25
CA ILE A 170 17.24 1.37 -3.26
C ILE A 170 17.97 1.41 -1.91
N CYS A 171 18.48 0.28 -1.42
CA CYS A 171 19.26 0.24 -0.18
C CYS A 171 20.55 1.07 -0.26
N ALA A 172 21.26 1.03 -1.38
CA ALA A 172 22.47 1.85 -1.57
C ALA A 172 22.15 3.35 -1.46
N ILE A 173 20.96 3.77 -1.87
CA ILE A 173 20.48 5.15 -1.72
C ILE A 173 20.01 5.43 -0.29
N LEU A 174 19.18 4.56 0.28
CA LEU A 174 18.55 4.77 1.57
C LEU A 174 19.53 4.71 2.74
N VAL A 175 20.35 3.65 2.78
CA VAL A 175 21.27 3.34 3.90
C VAL A 175 22.75 3.53 3.56
N GLY A 176 23.06 3.89 2.30
CA GLY A 176 24.43 4.05 1.83
C GLY A 176 25.18 2.73 1.67
N LYS A 177 24.46 1.60 1.57
CA LYS A 177 25.07 0.26 1.57
C LYS A 177 24.31 -0.70 0.64
N ARG A 178 25.08 -1.42 -0.18
CA ARG A 178 24.66 -2.62 -0.89
C ARG A 178 24.78 -3.86 0.00
N PHE A 179 23.85 -4.79 -0.14
CA PHE A 179 23.89 -6.11 0.50
C PHE A 179 24.38 -7.19 -0.48
N ASP A 180 25.09 -8.18 0.05
CA ASP A 180 25.42 -9.37 -0.73
C ASP A 180 24.13 -10.11 -1.11
N TYR A 181 24.08 -10.72 -2.29
CA TYR A 181 22.91 -11.49 -2.71
C TYR A 181 22.60 -12.64 -1.74
N ASN A 182 23.60 -13.18 -1.05
CA ASN A 182 23.47 -14.22 -0.04
C ASN A 182 23.31 -13.69 1.39
N ASP A 183 23.21 -12.38 1.59
CA ASP A 183 22.99 -11.82 2.92
C ASP A 183 21.64 -12.32 3.49
N PRO A 184 21.65 -13.01 4.64
CA PRO A 184 20.45 -13.63 5.18
C PRO A 184 19.43 -12.61 5.69
N THR A 185 19.88 -11.43 6.12
CA THR A 185 18.99 -10.35 6.59
C THR A 185 18.27 -9.72 5.40
N PHE A 186 19.01 -9.45 4.32
CA PHE A 186 18.47 -8.88 3.10
C PHE A 186 17.48 -9.83 2.41
N ARG A 187 17.84 -11.11 2.25
CA ARG A 187 16.92 -12.12 1.70
C ARG A 187 15.66 -12.28 2.54
N ARG A 188 15.80 -12.24 3.88
CA ARG A 188 14.66 -12.29 4.79
C ARG A 188 13.75 -11.09 4.59
N LEU A 189 14.30 -9.87 4.54
CA LEU A 189 13.53 -8.66 4.29
C LEU A 189 12.72 -8.77 2.98
N LEU A 190 13.36 -9.14 1.88
CA LEU A 190 12.68 -9.26 0.58
C LEU A 190 11.60 -10.33 0.57
N THR A 191 11.86 -11.46 1.23
CA THR A 191 10.85 -12.53 1.39
C THR A 191 9.67 -12.06 2.24
N GLU A 192 9.94 -11.32 3.31
CA GLU A 192 8.89 -10.78 4.17
C GLU A 192 8.04 -9.73 3.45
N ILE A 193 8.65 -8.88 2.62
CA ILE A 193 7.95 -7.93 1.75
C ILE A 193 7.09 -8.66 0.71
N GLU A 194 7.62 -9.71 0.07
CA GLU A 194 6.87 -10.53 -0.89
C GLU A 194 5.64 -11.21 -0.25
N ILE A 195 5.80 -11.69 0.99
CA ILE A 195 4.69 -12.24 1.79
C ILE A 195 3.65 -11.17 2.11
N LEU A 196 4.08 -9.95 2.44
CA LEU A 196 3.17 -8.82 2.72
C LEU A 196 2.31 -8.50 1.49
N PHE A 197 2.94 -8.36 0.30
CA PHE A 197 2.23 -8.06 -0.95
C PHE A 197 1.30 -9.19 -1.38
N SER A 198 1.72 -10.45 -1.26
CA SER A 198 0.85 -11.60 -1.59
C SER A 198 -0.31 -11.78 -0.60
N SER A 199 -0.17 -11.26 0.63
CA SER A 199 -1.20 -11.30 1.68
C SER A 199 -2.16 -10.11 1.64
N ASN A 200 -2.03 -9.18 0.68
CA ASN A 200 -2.85 -7.96 0.60
C ASN A 200 -4.36 -8.25 0.60
N ASN A 201 -4.80 -9.34 -0.03
CA ASN A 201 -6.20 -9.76 -0.01
C ASN A 201 -6.72 -10.08 1.41
N GLN A 202 -5.88 -10.60 2.31
CA GLN A 202 -6.25 -10.87 3.70
C GLN A 202 -6.37 -9.57 4.49
N ALA A 203 -5.44 -8.62 4.30
CA ALA A 203 -5.48 -7.30 4.91
C ALA A 203 -6.73 -6.50 4.49
N ALA A 204 -7.08 -6.57 3.21
CA ALA A 204 -8.29 -5.95 2.67
C ALA A 204 -9.56 -6.51 3.34
N VAL A 205 -9.65 -7.84 3.53
CA VAL A 205 -10.81 -8.48 4.16
C VAL A 205 -10.98 -8.06 5.63
N ILE A 206 -9.90 -7.95 6.40
CA ILE A 206 -9.95 -7.45 7.79
C ILE A 206 -10.39 -5.98 7.84
N THR A 207 -9.98 -5.18 6.86
CA THR A 207 -10.38 -3.77 6.76
C THR A 207 -11.88 -3.60 6.52
N PHE A 208 -12.47 -4.46 5.67
CA PHE A 208 -13.91 -4.41 5.40
C PHE A 208 -14.75 -5.11 6.48
N PHE A 209 -14.15 -6.04 7.23
CA PHE A 209 -14.79 -6.74 8.34
C PHE A 209 -13.88 -6.78 9.58
N PRO A 210 -13.84 -5.70 10.38
CA PRO A 210 -12.92 -5.60 11.52
C PRO A 210 -13.08 -6.72 12.56
N PHE A 211 -14.25 -7.33 12.68
CA PHE A 211 -14.49 -8.45 13.59
C PHE A 211 -13.68 -9.71 13.23
N LEU A 212 -13.20 -9.85 11.99
CA LEU A 212 -12.35 -10.97 11.58
C LEU A 212 -10.96 -10.91 12.22
N LYS A 213 -10.57 -9.78 12.82
CA LYS A 213 -9.33 -9.65 13.61
C LYS A 213 -9.30 -10.60 14.83
N TYR A 214 -10.44 -11.12 15.28
CA TYR A 214 -10.46 -12.08 16.39
C TYR A 214 -10.26 -13.53 15.93
N LEU A 215 -10.21 -13.79 14.62
CA LEU A 215 -10.03 -15.14 14.08
C LEU A 215 -8.55 -15.51 13.95
N PRO A 216 -8.20 -16.79 14.18
CA PRO A 216 -6.85 -17.29 13.94
C PRO A 216 -6.54 -17.24 12.43
N GLY A 217 -5.54 -16.46 12.05
CA GLY A 217 -5.12 -16.30 10.65
C GLY A 217 -4.35 -15.00 10.38
N HIS A 218 -4.82 -13.89 10.94
CA HIS A 218 -4.18 -12.57 10.77
C HIS A 218 -2.86 -12.42 11.53
N GLN A 219 -2.60 -13.26 12.54
CA GLN A 219 -1.39 -13.19 13.37
C GLN A 219 -0.10 -13.31 12.55
N LYS A 220 -0.10 -14.10 11.47
CA LYS A 220 1.07 -14.23 10.59
C LYS A 220 1.37 -12.92 9.86
N LEU A 221 0.33 -12.22 9.40
CA LEU A 221 0.46 -10.90 8.77
C LEU A 221 0.99 -9.87 9.77
N VAL A 222 0.45 -9.84 10.99
CA VAL A 222 0.94 -8.96 12.06
C VAL A 222 2.42 -9.23 12.38
N GLN A 223 2.81 -10.50 12.50
CA GLN A 223 4.20 -10.88 12.76
C GLN A 223 5.14 -10.49 11.61
N ASN A 224 4.68 -10.66 10.36
CA ASN A 224 5.42 -10.27 9.18
C ASN A 224 5.67 -8.76 9.12
N VAL A 225 4.63 -7.94 9.33
CA VAL A 225 4.77 -6.47 9.41
C VAL A 225 5.71 -6.06 10.54
N LYS A 226 5.55 -6.63 11.74
CA LYS A 226 6.45 -6.35 12.88
C LYS A 226 7.91 -6.71 12.57
N SER A 227 8.13 -7.80 11.84
CA SER A 227 9.48 -8.23 11.47
C SER A 227 10.14 -7.28 10.47
N ILE A 228 9.39 -6.80 9.46
CA ILE A 228 9.85 -5.79 8.51
C ILE A 228 10.24 -4.50 9.24
N LEU A 229 9.33 -3.96 10.07
CA LEU A 229 9.57 -2.74 10.85
C LEU A 229 10.83 -2.86 11.74
N ASN A 230 11.06 -4.02 12.35
CA ASN A 230 12.26 -4.25 13.17
C ASN A 230 13.55 -4.23 12.33
N ILE A 231 13.53 -4.78 11.11
CA ILE A 231 14.69 -4.75 10.20
C ILE A 231 14.96 -3.31 9.74
N GLU A 232 13.92 -2.59 9.33
CA GLU A 232 13.99 -1.19 8.90
C GLU A 232 14.51 -0.27 10.02
N GLN A 233 13.98 -0.42 11.24
CA GLN A 233 14.49 0.29 12.41
C GLN A 233 15.99 0.04 12.61
N GLY A 234 16.42 -1.22 12.46
CA GLY A 234 17.84 -1.59 12.53
C GLY A 234 18.70 -0.91 11.46
N PHE A 235 18.15 -0.66 10.27
CA PHE A 235 18.82 0.06 9.20
C PHE A 235 18.89 1.57 9.45
N ILE A 236 17.80 2.16 9.95
CA ILE A 236 17.74 3.58 10.32
C ILE A 236 18.75 3.89 11.41
N VAL A 237 18.75 3.13 12.51
CA VAL A 237 19.69 3.34 13.64
C VAL A 237 21.14 3.26 13.18
N LYS A 238 21.47 2.36 12.25
CA LYS A 238 22.85 2.20 11.74
C LYS A 238 23.27 3.26 10.73
N SER A 239 22.33 3.99 10.14
CA SER A 239 22.59 4.88 9.00
C SER A 239 22.42 6.36 9.32
N LYS A 240 21.62 6.70 10.33
CA LYS A 240 21.29 8.08 10.68
C LYS A 240 22.48 8.95 11.10
N ASP A 241 23.51 8.35 11.70
CA ASP A 241 24.69 9.06 12.22
C ASP A 241 25.86 9.11 11.21
N LYS A 242 25.65 8.64 9.98
CA LYS A 242 26.65 8.70 8.90
C LYS A 242 26.68 10.08 8.23
N ASP A 243 27.59 10.27 7.28
CA ASP A 243 27.65 11.47 6.46
C ASP A 243 26.33 11.69 5.69
N PRO A 244 25.67 12.86 5.82
CA PRO A 244 24.49 13.23 5.03
C PRO A 244 24.66 13.17 3.51
N ASP A 245 25.88 13.20 2.98
CA ASP A 245 26.18 13.03 1.54
C ASP A 245 26.21 11.56 1.11
N GLU A 246 26.32 10.60 2.04
CA GLU A 246 26.46 9.17 1.71
C GLU A 246 25.13 8.43 1.60
N ASN A 247 24.08 8.87 2.31
CA ASN A 247 22.79 8.20 2.32
C ASN A 247 21.60 9.11 2.62
N PHE A 248 20.43 8.70 2.14
CA PHE A 248 19.17 9.42 2.32
C PHE A 248 18.80 9.62 3.79
N ILE A 249 18.90 8.58 4.62
CA ILE A 249 18.46 8.62 6.04
C ILE A 249 19.24 9.69 6.82
N ALA A 250 20.57 9.72 6.69
CA ALA A 250 21.41 10.75 7.32
C ALA A 250 21.07 12.15 6.79
N SER A 251 20.83 12.29 5.49
CA SER A 251 20.43 13.57 4.89
C SER A 251 19.06 14.06 5.38
N TYR A 252 18.11 13.16 5.56
CA TYR A 252 16.79 13.46 6.09
C TYR A 252 16.89 13.96 7.54
N VAL A 253 17.68 13.26 8.37
CA VAL A 253 17.91 13.64 9.77
C VAL A 253 18.64 14.99 9.87
N ALA A 254 19.67 15.22 9.07
CA ALA A 254 20.39 16.49 9.06
C ALA A 254 19.51 17.66 8.63
N GLU A 255 18.66 17.48 7.62
CA GLU A 255 17.71 18.50 7.17
C GLU A 255 16.65 18.80 8.23
N ARG A 256 16.12 17.77 8.90
CA ARG A 256 15.20 17.92 10.03
C ARG A 256 15.83 18.76 11.14
N ASP A 257 17.02 18.38 11.59
CA ASP A 257 17.71 19.02 12.71
C ASP A 257 18.06 20.49 12.38
N PHE A 258 18.43 20.76 11.13
CA PHE A 258 18.64 22.12 10.63
C PHE A 258 17.36 22.98 10.71
N ARG A 259 16.21 22.47 10.24
CA ARG A 259 14.93 23.21 10.29
C ARG A 259 14.47 23.48 11.72
N ILE A 260 14.64 22.50 12.61
CA ILE A 260 14.32 22.67 14.03
C ILE A 260 15.22 23.77 14.63
N ALA A 261 16.51 23.75 14.33
CA ALA A 261 17.46 24.75 14.83
C ALA A 261 17.21 26.16 14.25
N SER A 262 16.71 26.26 13.01
CA SER A 262 16.36 27.55 12.38
C SER A 262 15.00 28.10 12.82
N GLY A 263 14.22 27.33 13.58
CA GLY A 263 12.88 27.73 14.03
C GLY A 263 11.81 27.58 12.93
N GLU A 264 12.10 26.82 11.87
CA GLU A 264 11.14 26.51 10.82
C GLU A 264 10.16 25.42 11.27
N THR A 265 8.90 25.55 10.86
CA THR A 265 7.92 24.49 11.05
C THR A 265 8.27 23.31 10.15
N THR A 266 8.45 22.14 10.74
CA THR A 266 8.75 20.90 10.02
C THR A 266 7.82 19.79 10.45
N THR A 267 7.37 19.00 9.49
CA THR A 267 6.70 17.72 9.74
C THR A 267 7.69 16.55 9.64
N MET A 268 8.99 16.81 9.44
CA MET A 268 9.99 15.75 9.40
C MET A 268 10.19 15.17 10.80
N ASP A 269 9.86 13.90 10.98
CA ASP A 269 10.14 13.14 12.20
C ASP A 269 10.57 11.70 11.87
N GLU A 270 10.86 10.90 12.90
CA GLU A 270 11.26 9.50 12.72
C GLU A 270 10.09 8.62 12.26
N MET A 271 8.84 8.93 12.62
CA MET A 271 7.67 8.15 12.16
C MET A 271 7.50 8.31 10.65
N ASN A 272 7.65 9.52 10.15
CA ASN A 272 7.64 9.82 8.72
C ASN A 272 8.80 9.14 7.96
N LEU A 273 9.87 8.74 8.64
CA LEU A 273 10.96 7.96 8.03
C LEU A 273 10.62 6.47 7.86
N PHE A 274 9.73 5.92 8.70
CA PHE A 274 9.17 4.56 8.50
C PHE A 274 8.10 4.53 7.42
N ASP A 275 7.52 5.69 7.15
CA ASP A 275 6.44 5.88 6.20
C ASP A 275 7.00 6.10 4.77
N ILE A 276 8.19 6.69 4.59
CA ILE A 276 8.85 6.91 3.27
C ILE A 276 9.27 5.60 2.58
#